data_AF-A0A537J055-F1
#
_entry.id   AF-A0A537J055-F1
#
_cell.length_a   1.000
_cell.length_b   1.000
_cell.length_c   1.000
_cell.angle_alpha   90.00
_cell.angle_beta   90.00
_cell.angle_gamma   90.00
#
_symmetry.space_group_name_H-M   'P 1'
#
loop_
_entity.id
_entity.type
_entity.pdbx_description
1 polymer ?
#
loop_
_entity_poly.entity_id
_entity_poly.type
_entity_poly.pdbx_seq_one_letter_code
_entity_poly.pdbx_strand_id
1 'polypeptide(L)'
;MSAPAWPAASTEGREEESTARASRKRGLGGAAGVLVVAGLLWQGPGLVSGWESPPVTARAPAAAIPSRTPYRPARGDSVVVFAAHPDDEVLGAGGLIHAAVHAGARVHVVIFTNGDGYLKGVDVGFHTLLSTPDRFIQYGKNRQREAEAAAGRLGLSADQVTFLGYPDRGLAVLWGRAWNCDHPYTSPYTRRSRSPYPMAYRLSVPYCGQNVLEDVESLLRRETPTIVVTHHPDDTHGDHWAAGAFVMAALEQLLRQDVEWAESVRIWSYLIHHGEWPQPRAYAPGLYLVPPVDLEAGEVAWNEYPIEQADQDAKRLAILEYRSQVAVLGGYMLSFARRNELFDVHPLLEPARLEDPGLPVAASKLWDRLPAVIRGVPGSPLIRATEGSA
;
A
#
# COMPACT_ATOMS: atom_id res chain seq x y z
N MET A 1 -27.80 4.68 -47.15
CA MET A 1 -28.55 4.19 -48.33
C MET A 1 -27.63 3.24 -49.10
N SER A 2 -28.12 2.03 -49.34
CA SER A 2 -27.65 1.02 -50.32
C SER A 2 -26.33 0.27 -50.05
N ALA A 3 -26.49 -0.98 -49.60
CA ALA A 3 -25.50 -2.06 -49.68
C ALA A 3 -25.58 -2.78 -51.05
N PRO A 4 -24.59 -3.61 -51.39
CA PRO A 4 -24.79 -4.83 -52.19
C PRO A 4 -24.28 -6.07 -51.42
N ALA A 5 -25.10 -7.08 -51.15
CA ALA A 5 -25.55 -8.17 -52.02
C ALA A 5 -24.46 -9.22 -52.30
N TRP A 6 -24.62 -10.37 -51.66
CA TRP A 6 -23.93 -11.65 -51.92
C TRP A 6 -24.43 -12.29 -53.22
N PRO A 7 -23.65 -13.20 -53.85
CA PRO A 7 -24.20 -14.27 -54.67
C PRO A 7 -24.20 -15.61 -53.91
N ALA A 8 -25.25 -16.40 -54.16
CA ALA A 8 -25.42 -17.77 -53.71
C ALA A 8 -25.43 -18.74 -54.90
N ALA A 9 -25.12 -20.01 -54.57
CA ALA A 9 -25.40 -21.26 -55.28
C ALA A 9 -24.51 -21.57 -56.52
N SER A 10 -24.06 -22.81 -56.76
CA SER A 10 -24.78 -24.07 -56.60
C SER A 10 -23.86 -25.29 -56.82
N THR A 11 -24.21 -26.41 -56.14
CA THR A 11 -24.23 -27.84 -56.58
C THR A 11 -22.93 -28.48 -57.07
N GLU A 12 -22.53 -29.72 -56.77
CA GLU A 12 -23.10 -31.02 -56.33
C GLU A 12 -21.83 -31.90 -56.11
N GLY A 13 -21.73 -33.00 -55.36
CA GLY A 13 -22.66 -33.91 -54.72
C GLY A 13 -21.91 -35.21 -54.36
N ARG A 14 -22.63 -36.08 -53.62
CA ARG A 14 -22.34 -37.47 -53.17
C ARG A 14 -21.47 -37.64 -51.92
N GLU A 15 -22.06 -37.95 -50.77
CA GLU A 15 -22.76 -39.20 -50.37
C GLU A 15 -21.82 -40.39 -50.23
N GLU A 16 -21.56 -40.80 -48.99
CA GLU A 16 -21.84 -42.18 -48.58
C GLU A 16 -22.16 -42.23 -47.09
N GLU A 17 -23.33 -42.81 -46.82
CA GLU A 17 -23.99 -43.03 -45.54
C GLU A 17 -23.77 -44.51 -45.18
N SER A 18 -23.47 -44.82 -43.91
CA SER A 18 -23.58 -46.20 -43.41
C SER A 18 -23.91 -46.19 -41.92
N THR A 19 -25.20 -46.39 -41.69
CA THR A 19 -25.92 -46.58 -40.43
C THR A 19 -25.58 -47.89 -39.71
N ALA A 20 -25.64 -47.90 -38.36
CA ALA A 20 -26.23 -49.00 -37.60
C ALA A 20 -26.66 -48.60 -36.17
N ARG A 21 -27.98 -48.59 -35.95
CA ARG A 21 -28.73 -48.83 -34.69
C ARG A 21 -28.29 -50.14 -34.01
N ALA A 22 -28.56 -50.49 -32.75
CA ALA A 22 -29.21 -49.90 -31.57
C ALA A 22 -29.01 -50.92 -30.42
N SER A 23 -29.03 -50.48 -29.15
CA SER A 23 -29.56 -51.29 -28.04
C SER A 23 -29.69 -50.45 -26.76
N ARG A 24 -30.92 -50.36 -26.24
CA ARG A 24 -31.25 -49.82 -24.91
C ARG A 24 -30.81 -50.78 -23.81
N LYS A 25 -30.35 -50.25 -22.68
CA LYS A 25 -30.79 -50.69 -21.34
C LYS A 25 -30.58 -49.57 -20.31
N ARG A 26 -31.57 -49.44 -19.43
CA ARG A 26 -31.75 -48.43 -18.37
C ARG A 26 -30.72 -48.61 -17.25
N GLY A 27 -30.33 -47.50 -16.62
CA GLY A 27 -29.68 -47.46 -15.31
C GLY A 27 -29.77 -46.04 -14.74
N LEU A 28 -30.53 -45.89 -13.66
CA LEU A 28 -30.73 -44.66 -12.88
C LEU A 28 -29.47 -44.26 -12.10
N GLY A 29 -29.34 -42.97 -11.80
CA GLY A 29 -28.41 -42.37 -10.83
C GLY A 29 -27.62 -41.25 -11.50
N GLY A 30 -27.73 -39.98 -11.17
CA GLY A 30 -28.27 -39.29 -10.01
C GLY A 30 -27.57 -37.93 -10.02
N ALA A 31 -28.23 -36.89 -10.55
CA ALA A 31 -27.71 -35.54 -10.55
C ALA A 31 -27.98 -34.92 -9.17
N ALA A 32 -26.93 -34.71 -8.37
CA ALA A 32 -27.02 -34.00 -7.10
C ALA A 32 -27.10 -32.49 -7.36
N GLY A 33 -28.33 -31.99 -7.53
CA GLY A 33 -28.65 -30.59 -7.32
C GLY A 33 -28.77 -30.35 -5.82
N VAL A 34 -27.90 -29.50 -5.25
CA VAL A 34 -28.01 -29.07 -3.85
C VAL A 34 -29.08 -27.99 -3.75
N LEU A 35 -30.27 -28.38 -3.30
CA LEU A 35 -31.30 -27.51 -2.76
C LEU A 35 -30.91 -27.14 -1.32
N VAL A 36 -30.62 -25.87 -1.05
CA VAL A 36 -30.52 -25.36 0.32
C VAL A 36 -31.93 -25.03 0.80
N VAL A 37 -32.48 -25.89 1.66
CA VAL A 37 -33.72 -25.64 2.40
C VAL A 37 -33.35 -24.88 3.67
N ALA A 38 -33.91 -23.67 3.83
CA ALA A 38 -33.84 -22.90 5.06
C ALA A 38 -34.70 -23.56 6.14
N GLY A 39 -34.06 -24.21 7.10
CA GLY A 39 -34.68 -24.71 8.33
C GLY A 39 -34.59 -23.69 9.44
N LEU A 40 -35.69 -23.00 9.74
CA LEU A 40 -35.89 -22.28 11.00
C LEU A 40 -35.99 -23.30 12.14
N LEU A 41 -34.99 -23.34 13.02
CA LEU A 41 -35.08 -24.03 14.31
C LEU A 41 -35.28 -23.00 15.41
N TRP A 42 -36.52 -22.97 15.89
CA TRP A 42 -36.96 -22.38 17.15
C TRP A 42 -36.27 -23.10 18.32
N GLN A 43 -35.47 -22.38 19.10
CA GLN A 43 -34.93 -22.82 20.40
C GLN A 43 -35.51 -21.91 21.49
N GLY A 44 -36.19 -22.53 22.46
CA GLY A 44 -36.84 -21.85 23.58
C GLY A 44 -35.87 -21.26 24.62
N PRO A 45 -36.39 -20.61 25.67
CA PRO A 45 -35.61 -19.77 26.58
C PRO A 45 -34.85 -20.62 27.60
N GLY A 46 -33.55 -20.81 27.38
CA GLY A 46 -32.63 -21.44 28.31
C GLY A 46 -31.64 -20.44 28.90
N LEU A 47 -31.82 -20.14 30.20
CA LEU A 47 -30.83 -19.73 31.20
C LEU A 47 -29.63 -18.89 30.71
N VAL A 48 -29.74 -17.58 30.92
CA VAL A 48 -28.63 -16.62 30.84
C VAL A 48 -27.66 -16.92 32.00
N SER A 49 -26.65 -17.76 31.76
CA SER A 49 -25.45 -17.76 32.58
C SER A 49 -24.58 -16.60 32.13
N GLY A 50 -24.35 -15.65 33.03
CA GLY A 50 -23.55 -14.45 32.78
C GLY A 50 -22.14 -14.82 32.36
N TRP A 51 -21.83 -14.57 31.09
CA TRP A 51 -20.45 -14.40 30.67
C TRP A 51 -20.01 -13.02 31.16
N GLU A 52 -19.42 -12.95 32.34
CA GLU A 52 -18.71 -11.74 32.74
C GLU A 52 -17.53 -11.61 31.79
N SER A 53 -17.53 -10.56 30.97
CA SER A 53 -16.35 -10.18 30.21
C SER A 53 -15.20 -9.99 31.21
N PRO A 54 -14.01 -10.58 30.98
CA PRO A 54 -12.89 -10.33 31.87
C PRO A 54 -12.65 -8.81 31.93
N PRO A 55 -12.33 -8.26 33.10
CA PRO A 55 -12.11 -6.83 33.22
C PRO A 55 -11.04 -6.41 32.22
N VAL A 56 -11.39 -5.44 31.36
CA VAL A 56 -10.41 -4.73 30.54
C VAL A 56 -9.47 -4.05 31.52
N THR A 57 -8.32 -4.67 31.77
CA THR A 57 -7.24 -4.01 32.49
C THR A 57 -6.73 -2.92 31.57
N ALA A 58 -7.21 -1.70 31.79
CA ALA A 58 -6.56 -0.51 31.28
C ALA A 58 -5.12 -0.55 31.79
N ARG A 59 -4.19 -0.92 30.91
CA ARG A 59 -2.78 -0.98 31.24
C ARG A 59 -2.35 0.47 31.56
N ALA A 60 -1.64 0.64 32.67
CA ALA A 60 -1.07 1.93 33.05
C ALA A 60 -0.29 2.54 31.87
N PRO A 61 -0.31 3.87 31.69
CA PRO A 61 0.41 4.51 30.60
C PRO A 61 1.88 4.06 30.64
N ALA A 62 2.40 3.63 29.49
CA ALA A 62 3.82 3.43 29.30
C ALA A 62 4.55 4.67 29.83
N ALA A 63 5.63 4.45 30.58
CA ALA A 63 6.40 5.53 31.17
C ALA A 63 6.73 6.56 30.08
N ALA A 64 6.36 7.81 30.31
CA ALA A 64 6.49 8.89 29.34
C ALA A 64 7.89 8.88 28.72
N ILE A 65 7.96 8.65 27.42
CA ILE A 65 9.18 8.78 26.63
C ILE A 65 9.70 10.21 26.84
N PRO A 66 10.98 10.43 27.20
CA PRO A 66 11.50 11.75 27.51
C PRO A 66 11.24 12.72 26.36
N SER A 67 10.49 13.78 26.65
CA SER A 67 10.03 14.77 25.67
C SER A 67 11.22 15.51 25.05
N ARG A 68 11.70 15.06 23.89
CA ARG A 68 12.33 15.98 22.94
C ARG A 68 11.24 16.95 22.51
N THR A 69 11.53 18.25 22.43
CA THR A 69 10.55 19.23 21.92
C THR A 69 10.06 18.72 20.56
N PRO A 70 8.76 18.38 20.41
CA PRO A 70 8.29 17.77 19.19
C PRO A 70 8.50 18.75 18.05
N TYR A 71 9.18 18.29 16.99
CA TYR A 71 9.38 19.08 15.79
C TYR A 71 8.02 19.51 15.26
N ARG A 72 7.80 20.81 15.10
CA ARG A 72 6.58 21.36 14.49
C ARG A 72 6.92 21.87 13.10
N PRO A 73 6.17 21.49 12.06
CA PRO A 73 6.33 22.07 10.73
C PRO A 73 6.25 23.59 10.76
N ALA A 74 7.02 24.24 9.90
CA ALA A 74 7.04 25.69 9.73
C ALA A 74 6.93 26.08 8.25
N ARG A 75 6.62 27.35 7.97
CA ARG A 75 6.51 27.89 6.60
C ARG A 75 7.70 27.57 5.69
N GLY A 76 8.91 27.44 6.26
CA GLY A 76 10.12 27.12 5.51
C GLY A 76 10.27 25.65 5.12
N ASP A 77 9.41 24.76 5.61
CA ASP A 77 9.51 23.33 5.34
C ASP A 77 8.93 22.95 3.97
N SER A 78 9.52 21.89 3.42
CA SER A 78 8.99 21.13 2.29
C SER A 78 8.83 19.68 2.74
N VAL A 79 7.58 19.23 2.86
CA VAL A 79 7.21 17.90 3.35
C VAL A 79 6.75 17.06 2.17
N VAL A 80 7.41 15.93 1.92
CA VAL A 80 6.96 14.95 0.95
C VAL A 80 6.55 13.68 1.68
N VAL A 81 5.27 13.30 1.55
CA VAL A 81 4.71 12.08 2.15
C VAL A 81 4.57 11.01 1.08
N PHE A 82 5.25 9.89 1.27
CA PHE A 82 5.20 8.73 0.42
C PHE A 82 4.32 7.65 1.03
N ALA A 83 3.30 7.22 0.28
CA ALA A 83 2.34 6.20 0.66
C ALA A 83 2.33 5.04 -0.35
N ALA A 84 2.13 3.82 0.13
CA ALA A 84 2.12 2.65 -0.75
C ALA A 84 0.78 2.56 -1.49
N HIS A 85 -0.32 2.81 -0.77
CA HIS A 85 -1.69 2.79 -1.28
C HIS A 85 -2.46 4.06 -0.90
N PRO A 86 -3.58 4.36 -1.60
CA PRO A 86 -4.47 5.48 -1.27
C PRO A 86 -5.20 5.26 0.06
N ASP A 87 -4.66 5.79 1.16
CA ASP A 87 -5.15 5.76 2.56
C ASP A 87 -3.98 5.82 3.54
N ASP A 88 -2.86 5.19 3.19
CA ASP A 88 -1.67 5.12 4.03
C ASP A 88 -1.16 6.50 4.44
N GLU A 89 -1.21 7.50 3.55
CA GLU A 89 -0.74 8.86 3.84
C GLU A 89 -1.55 9.53 4.95
N VAL A 90 -2.87 9.30 4.98
CA VAL A 90 -3.75 9.83 6.02
C VAL A 90 -3.63 8.99 7.29
N LEU A 91 -3.57 7.66 7.18
CA LEU A 91 -3.45 6.77 8.34
C LEU A 91 -2.14 7.03 9.10
N GLY A 92 -1.03 7.13 8.38
CA GLY A 92 0.30 7.38 8.93
C GLY A 92 0.52 8.83 9.36
N ALA A 93 0.15 9.80 8.52
CA ALA A 93 0.61 11.19 8.64
C ALA A 93 -0.48 12.25 8.41
N GLY A 94 -1.77 11.91 8.44
CA GLY A 94 -2.85 12.85 8.15
C GLY A 94 -2.88 14.09 9.06
N GLY A 95 -2.54 13.93 10.35
CA GLY A 95 -2.46 15.03 11.29
C GLY A 95 -1.24 15.93 11.01
N LEU A 96 -0.08 15.33 10.76
CA LEU A 96 1.12 16.04 10.31
C LEU A 96 0.89 16.83 9.02
N ILE A 97 0.23 16.25 8.02
CA ILE A 97 -0.11 16.92 6.75
C ILE A 97 -0.96 18.15 7.03
N HIS A 98 -2.06 18.00 7.78
CA HIS A 98 -2.95 19.11 8.10
C HIS A 98 -2.22 20.24 8.85
N ALA A 99 -1.42 19.88 9.86
CA ALA A 99 -0.63 20.83 10.63
C ALA A 99 0.42 21.56 9.75
N ALA A 100 1.09 20.84 8.85
CA ALA A 100 2.09 21.41 7.95
C ALA A 100 1.47 22.42 6.96
N VAL A 101 0.31 22.08 6.38
CA VAL A 101 -0.44 23.00 5.51
C VAL A 101 -0.83 24.28 6.27
N HIS A 102 -1.35 24.15 7.50
CA HIS A 102 -1.76 25.30 8.32
C HIS A 102 -0.57 26.16 8.81
N ALA A 103 0.61 25.54 8.97
CA ALA A 103 1.85 26.26 9.24
C ALA A 103 2.41 27.00 8.00
N GLY A 104 1.81 26.77 6.82
CA GLY A 104 2.24 27.35 5.55
C GLY A 104 3.45 26.65 4.92
N ALA A 105 3.74 25.41 5.32
CA ALA A 105 4.76 24.58 4.68
C ALA A 105 4.30 24.14 3.29
N ARG A 106 5.25 23.80 2.41
CA ARG A 106 4.93 23.10 1.16
C ARG A 106 4.72 21.62 1.49
N VAL A 107 3.62 21.03 1.02
CA VAL A 107 3.32 19.61 1.26
C VAL A 107 2.97 18.96 -0.06
N HIS A 108 3.56 17.79 -0.33
CA HIS A 108 3.27 16.97 -1.49
C HIS A 108 3.07 15.51 -1.07
N VAL A 109 2.02 14.88 -1.57
CA VAL A 109 1.72 13.46 -1.33
C VAL A 109 2.03 12.66 -2.59
N VAL A 110 2.80 11.60 -2.44
CA VAL A 110 3.14 10.65 -3.51
C VAL A 110 2.63 9.27 -3.14
N ILE A 111 1.82 8.67 -4.00
CA ILE A 111 1.22 7.35 -3.77
C ILE A 111 1.72 6.38 -4.83
N PHE A 112 2.39 5.30 -4.40
CA PHE A 112 3.05 4.36 -5.31
C PHE A 112 2.06 3.56 -6.16
N THR A 113 1.04 3.01 -5.52
CA THR A 113 0.03 2.16 -6.17
C THR A 113 -1.36 2.79 -6.10
N ASN A 114 -2.33 2.22 -6.81
CA ASN A 114 -3.72 2.66 -6.73
C ASN A 114 -4.59 1.73 -5.86
N GLY A 115 -3.98 0.78 -5.13
CA GLY A 115 -4.72 -0.16 -4.30
C GLY A 115 -5.68 -1.06 -5.09
N ASP A 116 -5.32 -1.37 -6.33
CA ASP A 116 -6.11 -2.08 -7.34
C ASP A 116 -5.98 -3.61 -7.27
N GLY A 117 -5.30 -4.15 -6.26
CA GLY A 117 -5.11 -5.57 -5.97
C GLY A 117 -5.86 -6.04 -4.72
N TYR A 118 -6.65 -5.16 -4.09
CA TYR A 118 -7.43 -5.49 -2.90
C TYR A 118 -8.73 -6.26 -3.21
N LEU A 119 -8.62 -7.58 -3.35
CA LEU A 119 -9.73 -8.50 -3.66
C LEU A 119 -11.03 -8.20 -2.88
N LYS A 120 -10.98 -8.18 -1.54
CA LYS A 120 -12.16 -7.99 -0.70
C LYS A 120 -12.83 -6.63 -0.95
N GLY A 121 -12.03 -5.59 -1.19
CA GLY A 121 -12.51 -4.28 -1.56
C GLY A 121 -13.23 -4.25 -2.89
N VAL A 122 -12.69 -4.92 -3.91
CA VAL A 122 -13.32 -5.05 -5.23
C VAL A 122 -14.61 -5.86 -5.14
N ASP A 123 -14.59 -7.00 -4.45
CA ASP A 123 -15.75 -7.88 -4.32
C ASP A 123 -16.92 -7.17 -3.62
N VAL A 124 -16.64 -6.42 -2.53
CA VAL A 124 -17.63 -5.60 -1.83
C VAL A 124 -18.10 -4.44 -2.70
N GLY A 125 -17.18 -3.69 -3.31
CA GLY A 125 -17.49 -2.48 -4.08
C GLY A 125 -18.27 -2.74 -5.37
N PHE A 126 -18.11 -3.93 -5.98
CA PHE A 126 -18.83 -4.33 -7.19
C PHE A 126 -19.91 -5.38 -6.95
N HIS A 127 -20.20 -5.72 -5.69
CA HIS A 127 -21.17 -6.75 -5.29
C HIS A 127 -20.98 -8.08 -6.06
N THR A 128 -19.74 -8.56 -6.12
CA THR A 128 -19.36 -9.74 -6.90
C THR A 128 -18.40 -10.64 -6.12
N LEU A 129 -18.40 -11.93 -6.42
CA LEU A 129 -17.41 -12.90 -5.93
C LEU A 129 -16.39 -13.28 -7.02
N LEU A 130 -16.58 -12.76 -8.24
CA LEU A 130 -15.76 -13.07 -9.42
C LEU A 130 -15.43 -11.75 -10.13
N SER A 131 -14.32 -11.16 -9.71
CA SER A 131 -13.82 -9.90 -10.24
C SER A 131 -13.08 -10.08 -11.56
N THR A 132 -13.06 -9.02 -12.39
CA THR A 132 -12.36 -8.99 -13.69
C THR A 132 -11.20 -8.00 -13.63
N PRO A 133 -10.20 -8.12 -14.53
CA PRO A 133 -9.08 -7.18 -14.57
C PRO A 133 -9.51 -5.71 -14.70
N ASP A 134 -10.53 -5.41 -15.50
CA ASP A 134 -11.03 -4.04 -15.66
C ASP A 134 -11.77 -3.53 -14.40
N ARG A 135 -12.38 -4.41 -13.60
CA ARG A 135 -12.97 -4.02 -12.30
C ARG A 135 -11.90 -3.63 -11.29
N PHE A 136 -10.77 -4.33 -11.25
CA PHE A 136 -9.62 -3.94 -10.45
C PHE A 136 -9.08 -2.56 -10.88
N ILE A 137 -8.94 -2.32 -12.18
CA ILE A 137 -8.55 -0.99 -12.70
C ILE A 137 -9.56 0.08 -12.29
N GLN A 138 -10.85 -0.19 -12.43
CA GLN A 138 -11.91 0.74 -12.05
C GLN A 138 -11.92 1.00 -10.53
N TYR A 139 -11.63 -0.01 -9.71
CA TYR A 139 -11.45 0.13 -8.28
C TYR A 139 -10.31 1.10 -7.95
N GLY A 140 -9.14 0.92 -8.58
CA GLY A 140 -8.01 1.84 -8.40
C GLY A 140 -8.36 3.28 -8.80
N LYS A 141 -9.10 3.48 -9.91
CA LYS A 141 -9.57 4.82 -10.30
C LYS A 141 -10.53 5.45 -9.27
N ASN A 142 -11.34 4.63 -8.61
CA ASN A 142 -12.19 5.11 -7.52
C ASN A 142 -11.32 5.55 -6.34
N ARG A 143 -10.32 4.74 -5.96
CA ARG A 143 -9.39 5.06 -4.87
C ARG A 143 -8.54 6.31 -5.13
N GLN A 144 -8.15 6.58 -6.39
CA GLN A 144 -7.50 7.85 -6.74
C GLN A 144 -8.37 9.07 -6.39
N ARG A 145 -9.68 9.00 -6.71
CA ARG A 145 -10.63 10.07 -6.35
C ARG A 145 -10.86 10.18 -4.85
N GLU A 146 -10.89 9.05 -4.15
CA GLU A 146 -10.98 9.04 -2.68
C GLU A 146 -9.76 9.72 -2.05
N ALA A 147 -8.55 9.45 -2.57
CA ALA A 147 -7.34 10.11 -2.10
C ALA A 147 -7.31 11.62 -2.37
N GLU A 148 -7.74 12.08 -3.55
CA GLU A 148 -7.86 13.52 -3.80
C GLU A 148 -8.88 14.18 -2.86
N ALA A 149 -10.01 13.51 -2.60
CA ALA A 149 -11.01 14.01 -1.66
C ALA A 149 -10.48 14.06 -0.22
N ALA A 150 -9.76 13.01 0.22
CA ALA A 150 -9.13 12.95 1.52
C ALA A 150 -8.04 14.02 1.68
N ALA A 151 -7.20 14.22 0.66
CA ALA A 151 -6.20 15.28 0.61
C ALA A 151 -6.85 16.67 0.73
N GLY A 152 -7.99 16.89 0.06
CA GLY A 152 -8.80 18.09 0.21
C GLY A 152 -9.30 18.35 1.63
N ARG A 153 -9.60 17.30 2.41
CA ARG A 153 -9.94 17.43 3.84
C ARG A 153 -8.75 17.89 4.70
N LEU A 154 -7.53 17.64 4.24
CA LEU A 154 -6.31 18.07 4.91
C LEU A 154 -5.76 19.42 4.40
N GLY A 155 -6.48 20.07 3.46
CA GLY A 155 -6.13 21.37 2.92
C GLY A 155 -5.21 21.33 1.69
N LEU A 156 -5.00 20.16 1.09
CA LEU A 156 -4.22 20.00 -0.14
C LEU A 156 -5.11 20.13 -1.38
N SER A 157 -4.55 20.65 -2.47
CA SER A 157 -5.15 20.59 -3.81
C SER A 157 -4.72 19.32 -4.56
N ALA A 158 -5.43 19.01 -5.66
CA ALA A 158 -5.17 17.80 -6.44
C ALA A 158 -3.76 17.77 -7.08
N ASP A 159 -3.18 18.92 -7.42
CA ASP A 159 -1.81 19.04 -7.94
C ASP A 159 -0.73 18.70 -6.89
N GLN A 160 -1.08 18.72 -5.61
CA GLN A 160 -0.22 18.30 -4.51
C GLN A 160 -0.31 16.78 -4.23
N VAL A 161 -1.05 16.02 -5.06
CA VAL A 161 -1.16 14.56 -4.96
C VAL A 161 -0.68 13.95 -6.27
N THR A 162 0.31 13.06 -6.19
CA THR A 162 0.86 12.35 -7.36
C THR A 162 0.69 10.85 -7.19
N PHE A 163 0.07 10.21 -8.18
CA PHE A 163 -0.02 8.76 -8.26
C PHE A 163 1.07 8.24 -9.19
N LEU A 164 1.95 7.34 -8.72
CA LEU A 164 2.93 6.70 -9.59
C LEU A 164 2.28 5.64 -10.49
N GLY A 165 1.25 4.98 -9.97
CA GLY A 165 0.43 4.03 -10.73
C GLY A 165 1.09 2.69 -10.98
N TYR A 166 1.98 2.26 -10.07
CA TYR A 166 2.55 0.92 -10.02
C TYR A 166 1.52 -0.10 -9.47
N PRO A 167 1.72 -1.41 -9.72
CA PRO A 167 0.71 -2.41 -9.38
C PRO A 167 0.66 -2.67 -7.87
N ASP A 168 -0.54 -2.64 -7.29
CA ASP A 168 -0.79 -3.08 -5.92
C ASP A 168 -0.37 -4.55 -5.73
N ARG A 169 0.20 -4.84 -4.56
CA ARG A 169 0.89 -6.08 -4.15
C ARG A 169 2.09 -6.41 -5.03
N GLY A 170 2.65 -5.41 -5.69
CA GLY A 170 3.71 -5.53 -6.67
C GLY A 170 5.02 -4.91 -6.26
N LEU A 171 5.08 -3.97 -5.31
CA LEU A 171 6.28 -3.17 -5.07
C LEU A 171 7.44 -4.03 -4.53
N ALA A 172 7.18 -4.98 -3.63
CA ALA A 172 8.20 -5.94 -3.19
C ALA A 172 8.74 -6.79 -4.35
N VAL A 173 7.88 -7.14 -5.31
CA VAL A 173 8.28 -7.88 -6.52
C VAL A 173 9.14 -7.00 -7.43
N LEU A 174 8.78 -5.72 -7.59
CA LEU A 174 9.54 -4.73 -8.36
C LEU A 174 10.90 -4.43 -7.73
N TRP A 175 10.98 -4.36 -6.40
CA TRP A 175 12.22 -4.22 -5.65
C TRP A 175 13.15 -5.43 -5.84
N GLY A 176 12.58 -6.63 -5.88
CA GLY A 176 13.31 -7.88 -6.05
C GLY A 176 13.42 -8.35 -7.51
N ARG A 177 12.69 -9.42 -7.81
CA ARG A 177 12.85 -10.19 -9.07
C ARG A 177 12.46 -9.44 -10.35
N ALA A 178 11.68 -8.37 -10.24
CA ALA A 178 11.23 -7.56 -11.38
C ALA A 178 11.89 -6.18 -11.41
N TRP A 179 13.18 -6.11 -11.01
CA TRP A 179 13.94 -4.87 -11.07
C TRP A 179 14.12 -4.34 -12.49
N ASN A 180 14.52 -5.21 -13.42
CA ASN A 180 14.86 -4.84 -14.80
C ASN A 180 13.61 -4.66 -15.68
N CYS A 181 13.55 -3.56 -16.42
CA CYS A 181 12.47 -3.22 -17.34
C CYS A 181 12.41 -4.01 -18.66
N ASP A 182 13.39 -4.85 -18.97
CA ASP A 182 13.36 -5.74 -20.14
C ASP A 182 12.17 -6.71 -20.09
N HIS A 183 11.77 -7.12 -18.89
CA HIS A 183 10.64 -8.03 -18.65
C HIS A 183 9.69 -7.43 -17.60
N PRO A 184 8.85 -6.46 -17.98
CA PRO A 184 7.96 -5.80 -17.03
C PRO A 184 7.03 -6.78 -16.32
N TYR A 185 6.89 -6.64 -15.01
CA TYR A 185 6.01 -7.45 -14.19
C TYR A 185 4.55 -7.30 -14.63
N THR A 186 3.84 -8.41 -14.77
CA THR A 186 2.39 -8.38 -15.06
C THR A 186 1.61 -8.60 -13.77
N SER A 187 0.78 -7.63 -13.40
CA SER A 187 -0.10 -7.76 -12.23
C SER A 187 -1.06 -8.95 -12.40
N PRO A 188 -1.19 -9.84 -11.40
CA PRO A 188 -2.15 -10.94 -11.46
C PRO A 188 -3.60 -10.46 -11.41
N TYR A 189 -3.83 -9.24 -10.93
CA TYR A 189 -5.14 -8.62 -10.77
C TYR A 189 -5.59 -7.91 -12.05
N THR A 190 -4.87 -6.86 -12.44
CA THR A 190 -5.24 -6.04 -13.62
C THR A 190 -4.78 -6.65 -14.93
N ARG A 191 -3.95 -7.69 -14.91
CA ARG A 191 -3.35 -8.32 -16.11
C ARG A 191 -2.62 -7.32 -17.00
N ARG A 192 -2.15 -6.21 -16.43
CA ARG A 192 -1.33 -5.19 -17.10
C ARG A 192 0.11 -5.30 -16.63
N SER A 193 1.03 -4.98 -17.53
CA SER A 193 2.46 -4.84 -17.26
C SER A 193 2.96 -3.39 -17.38
N ARG A 194 2.02 -2.47 -17.56
CA ARG A 194 2.20 -1.02 -17.68
C ARG A 194 1.04 -0.32 -17.00
N SER A 195 1.28 0.89 -16.48
CA SER A 195 0.25 1.66 -15.79
C SER A 195 -0.95 1.96 -16.68
N PRO A 196 -2.17 1.47 -16.36
CA PRO A 196 -3.38 1.76 -17.13
C PRO A 196 -4.05 3.09 -16.72
N TYR A 197 -3.41 3.90 -15.89
CA TYR A 197 -4.01 5.05 -15.23
C TYR A 197 -3.67 6.36 -15.94
N PRO A 198 -4.67 7.14 -16.40
CA PRO A 198 -4.43 8.46 -17.00
C PRO A 198 -3.84 9.49 -16.03
N MET A 199 -4.06 9.30 -14.71
CA MET A 199 -3.55 10.16 -13.65
C MET A 199 -2.17 9.70 -13.13
N ALA A 200 -1.54 8.70 -13.75
CA ALA A 200 -0.20 8.29 -13.36
C ALA A 200 0.82 9.36 -13.72
N TYR A 201 1.82 9.56 -12.84
CA TYR A 201 2.94 10.48 -13.02
C TYR A 201 3.59 10.33 -14.40
N ARG A 202 3.82 9.08 -14.81
CA ARG A 202 4.21 8.71 -16.16
C ARG A 202 3.16 7.82 -16.80
N LEU A 203 2.59 8.29 -17.90
CA LEU A 203 1.62 7.52 -18.68
C LEU A 203 2.22 6.20 -19.17
N SER A 204 1.51 5.10 -18.94
CA SER A 204 1.89 3.76 -19.43
C SER A 204 3.30 3.30 -19.03
N VAL A 205 3.80 3.75 -17.86
CA VAL A 205 5.10 3.34 -17.33
C VAL A 205 5.16 1.81 -17.17
N PRO A 206 6.20 1.13 -17.69
CA PRO A 206 6.42 -0.28 -17.44
C PRO A 206 6.61 -0.58 -15.96
N TYR A 207 6.05 -1.70 -15.50
CA TYR A 207 6.19 -2.16 -14.12
C TYR A 207 7.53 -2.87 -13.92
N CYS A 208 8.53 -2.12 -13.46
CA CYS A 208 9.86 -2.60 -13.10
C CYS A 208 10.45 -1.71 -12.01
N GLY A 209 11.33 -2.26 -11.17
CA GLY A 209 11.95 -1.51 -10.06
C GLY A 209 12.77 -0.30 -10.50
N GLN A 210 13.48 -0.38 -11.64
CA GLN A 210 14.25 0.76 -12.17
C GLN A 210 13.37 2.01 -12.39
N ASN A 211 12.18 1.85 -12.96
CA ASN A 211 11.28 3.00 -13.18
C ASN A 211 10.73 3.54 -11.85
N VAL A 212 10.45 2.67 -10.86
CA VAL A 212 9.99 3.12 -9.55
C VAL A 212 11.05 4.01 -8.90
N LEU A 213 12.30 3.57 -8.91
CA LEU A 213 13.43 4.31 -8.35
C LEU A 213 13.65 5.65 -9.08
N GLU A 214 13.63 5.62 -10.42
CA GLU A 214 13.75 6.82 -11.26
C GLU A 214 12.65 7.85 -10.95
N ASP A 215 11.41 7.41 -10.81
CA ASP A 215 10.28 8.29 -10.54
C ASP A 215 10.37 8.92 -9.15
N VAL A 216 10.77 8.12 -8.14
CA VAL A 216 10.97 8.62 -6.76
C VAL A 216 12.13 9.61 -6.70
N GLU A 217 13.28 9.32 -7.33
CA GLU A 217 14.41 10.26 -7.40
C GLU A 217 13.99 11.57 -8.09
N SER A 218 13.28 11.46 -9.23
CA SER A 218 12.77 12.62 -9.99
C SER A 218 11.86 13.50 -9.13
N LEU A 219 10.96 12.89 -8.36
CA LEU A 219 10.07 13.59 -7.42
C LEU A 219 10.83 14.28 -6.31
N LEU A 220 11.78 13.58 -5.67
CA LEU A 220 12.61 14.14 -4.61
C LEU A 220 13.41 15.36 -5.11
N ARG A 221 13.99 15.29 -6.32
CA ARG A 221 14.69 16.42 -6.95
C ARG A 221 13.78 17.61 -7.24
N ARG A 222 12.53 17.35 -7.64
CA ARG A 222 11.56 18.39 -7.94
C ARG A 222 11.11 19.13 -6.67
N GLU A 223 10.84 18.37 -5.60
CA GLU A 223 10.26 18.94 -4.38
C GLU A 223 11.28 19.51 -3.40
N THR A 224 12.54 19.04 -3.49
CA THR A 224 13.66 19.37 -2.58
C THR A 224 13.21 19.37 -1.12
N PRO A 225 12.73 18.23 -0.58
CA PRO A 225 12.14 18.16 0.74
C PRO A 225 13.13 18.53 1.85
N THR A 226 12.63 19.12 2.93
CA THR A 226 13.33 19.17 4.23
C THR A 226 12.89 18.01 5.12
N ILE A 227 11.73 17.41 4.83
CA ILE A 227 11.14 16.28 5.56
C ILE A 227 10.58 15.30 4.54
N VAL A 228 11.00 14.03 4.66
CA VAL A 228 10.44 12.90 3.94
C VAL A 228 9.73 12.01 4.95
N VAL A 229 8.47 11.73 4.68
CA VAL A 229 7.64 10.81 5.47
C VAL A 229 7.40 9.58 4.62
N THR A 230 7.74 8.39 5.11
CA THR A 230 7.59 7.13 4.34
C THR A 230 7.33 5.94 5.28
N HIS A 231 7.16 4.75 4.72
CA HIS A 231 6.89 3.53 5.49
C HIS A 231 8.11 3.03 6.28
N HIS A 232 7.85 2.48 7.46
CA HIS A 232 8.82 1.82 8.31
C HIS A 232 9.28 0.46 7.72
N PRO A 233 10.57 0.09 7.82
CA PRO A 233 11.08 -1.17 7.26
C PRO A 233 10.46 -2.43 7.88
N ASP A 234 10.08 -2.36 9.15
CA ASP A 234 9.39 -3.46 9.86
C ASP A 234 7.85 -3.47 9.64
N ASP A 235 7.32 -2.73 8.66
CA ASP A 235 5.93 -2.91 8.22
C ASP A 235 5.79 -4.25 7.49
N THR A 236 4.84 -5.06 7.95
CA THR A 236 4.66 -6.45 7.47
C THR A 236 4.04 -6.54 6.08
N HIS A 237 3.49 -5.45 5.53
CA HIS A 237 2.92 -5.46 4.19
C HIS A 237 4.01 -5.29 3.13
N GLY A 238 4.01 -6.20 2.14
CA GLY A 238 5.02 -6.25 1.07
C GLY A 238 5.26 -4.91 0.38
N ASP A 239 4.18 -4.20 0.06
CA ASP A 239 4.29 -2.91 -0.61
C ASP A 239 4.76 -1.78 0.32
N HIS A 240 4.54 -1.88 1.63
CA HIS A 240 4.88 -0.81 2.58
C HIS A 240 6.38 -0.73 2.77
N TRP A 241 7.01 -1.82 3.25
CA TRP A 241 8.46 -1.82 3.43
C TRP A 241 9.19 -1.57 2.10
N ALA A 242 8.66 -2.04 0.97
CA ALA A 242 9.25 -1.82 -0.34
C ALA A 242 9.16 -0.35 -0.79
N ALA A 243 8.03 0.33 -0.55
CA ALA A 243 7.91 1.76 -0.80
C ALA A 243 8.93 2.56 0.05
N GLY A 244 9.07 2.22 1.34
CA GLY A 244 10.13 2.76 2.20
C GLY A 244 11.52 2.54 1.59
N ALA A 245 11.83 1.32 1.16
CA ALA A 245 13.11 0.97 0.56
C ALA A 245 13.42 1.76 -0.73
N PHE A 246 12.44 1.97 -1.63
CA PHE A 246 12.62 2.80 -2.82
C PHE A 246 12.91 4.26 -2.48
N VAL A 247 12.24 4.82 -1.48
CA VAL A 247 12.51 6.19 -1.01
C VAL A 247 13.92 6.31 -0.44
N MET A 248 14.33 5.36 0.41
CA MET A 248 15.67 5.34 0.99
C MET A 248 16.76 5.21 -0.07
N ALA A 249 16.57 4.32 -1.05
CA ALA A 249 17.51 4.14 -2.16
C ALA A 249 17.63 5.39 -3.03
N ALA A 250 16.53 6.07 -3.33
CA ALA A 250 16.55 7.31 -4.09
C ALA A 250 17.31 8.42 -3.34
N LEU A 251 17.07 8.59 -2.04
CA LEU A 251 17.82 9.55 -1.22
C LEU A 251 19.32 9.20 -1.17
N GLU A 252 19.67 7.93 -1.04
CA GLU A 252 21.07 7.50 -1.08
C GLU A 252 21.72 7.77 -2.44
N GLN A 253 20.99 7.58 -3.56
CA GLN A 253 21.47 7.95 -4.88
C GLN A 253 21.73 9.46 -5.00
N LEU A 254 20.88 10.29 -4.42
CA LEU A 254 21.08 11.73 -4.39
C LEU A 254 22.34 12.11 -3.61
N LEU A 255 22.57 11.50 -2.45
CA LEU A 255 23.79 11.72 -1.65
C LEU A 255 25.05 11.30 -2.42
N ARG A 256 25.02 10.16 -3.11
CA ARG A 256 26.16 9.70 -3.94
C ARG A 256 26.43 10.57 -5.17
N GLN A 257 25.44 11.35 -5.59
CA GLN A 257 25.54 12.30 -6.68
C GLN A 257 25.86 13.72 -6.16
N ASP A 258 26.30 13.85 -4.90
CA ASP A 258 26.68 15.10 -4.25
C ASP A 258 25.55 16.16 -4.26
N VAL A 259 24.29 15.71 -4.14
CA VAL A 259 23.14 16.61 -4.04
C VAL A 259 23.04 17.16 -2.62
N GLU A 260 23.60 18.35 -2.41
CA GLU A 260 23.79 18.99 -1.09
C GLU A 260 22.53 19.02 -0.20
N TRP A 261 21.36 19.35 -0.74
CA TRP A 261 20.15 19.45 0.08
C TRP A 261 19.72 18.10 0.70
N ALA A 262 20.08 16.98 0.07
CA ALA A 262 19.72 15.64 0.52
C ALA A 262 20.39 15.28 1.87
N GLU A 263 21.54 15.89 2.19
CA GLU A 263 22.27 15.67 3.44
C GLU A 263 21.51 16.17 4.67
N SER A 264 20.54 17.07 4.47
CA SER A 264 19.79 17.73 5.55
C SER A 264 18.35 17.20 5.72
N VAL A 265 17.95 16.21 4.91
CA VAL A 265 16.59 15.67 4.91
C VAL A 265 16.35 14.89 6.19
N ARG A 266 15.25 15.23 6.89
CA ARG A 266 14.75 14.43 8.01
C ARG A 266 13.83 13.33 7.50
N ILE A 267 14.04 12.11 7.96
CA ILE A 267 13.29 10.93 7.52
C ILE A 267 12.42 10.44 8.66
N TRP A 268 11.11 10.43 8.43
CA TRP A 268 10.10 10.07 9.40
C TRP A 268 9.37 8.84 8.89
N SER A 269 9.61 7.71 9.54
CA SER A 269 9.07 6.42 9.11
C SER A 269 7.81 6.08 9.90
N TYR A 270 6.67 5.88 9.24
CA TYR A 270 5.42 5.49 9.89
C TYR A 270 5.07 4.02 9.64
N LEU A 271 4.25 3.45 10.52
CA LEU A 271 3.84 2.05 10.48
C LEU A 271 2.33 1.95 10.30
N ILE A 272 1.87 1.02 9.47
CA ILE A 272 0.45 0.73 9.28
C ILE A 272 0.15 -0.72 9.71
N HIS A 273 0.92 -1.69 9.22
CA HIS A 273 0.67 -3.11 9.49
C HIS A 273 1.77 -3.77 10.33
N HIS A 274 1.40 -4.21 11.54
CA HIS A 274 2.29 -4.98 12.38
C HIS A 274 1.52 -5.83 13.41
N GLY A 275 1.39 -7.13 13.17
CA GLY A 275 0.64 -8.05 14.04
C GLY A 275 -0.80 -7.56 14.32
N GLU A 276 -1.15 -7.42 15.59
CA GLU A 276 -2.47 -6.92 16.03
C GLU A 276 -2.55 -5.39 16.23
N TRP A 277 -1.47 -4.67 15.91
CA TRP A 277 -1.42 -3.21 16.05
C TRP A 277 -2.34 -2.51 15.01
N PRO A 278 -2.88 -1.31 15.32
CA PRO A 278 -2.95 -0.70 16.65
C PRO A 278 -4.12 -1.27 17.46
N GLN A 279 -4.01 -1.21 18.80
CA GLN A 279 -5.04 -1.73 19.71
C GLN A 279 -5.65 -0.60 20.57
N PRO A 280 -6.99 -0.57 20.76
CA PRO A 280 -7.99 -1.41 20.09
C PRO A 280 -8.17 -1.01 18.62
N ARG A 281 -8.54 -1.97 17.76
CA ARG A 281 -8.89 -1.76 16.34
C ARG A 281 -10.29 -1.15 16.17
N ALA A 282 -10.50 0.00 16.81
CA ALA A 282 -11.75 0.74 16.81
C ALA A 282 -11.51 2.25 16.91
N TYR A 283 -12.55 3.04 16.64
CA TYR A 283 -12.53 4.48 16.86
C TYR A 283 -12.49 4.79 18.37
N ALA A 284 -11.36 5.32 18.83
CA ALA A 284 -11.10 5.67 20.23
C ALA A 284 -10.16 6.90 20.27
N PRO A 285 -10.66 8.08 19.87
CA PRO A 285 -9.85 9.29 19.64
C PRO A 285 -9.14 9.81 20.89
N GLY A 286 -9.60 9.44 22.09
CA GLY A 286 -8.95 9.80 23.35
C GLY A 286 -7.69 8.98 23.69
N LEU A 287 -7.41 7.91 22.96
CA LEU A 287 -6.22 7.08 23.18
C LEU A 287 -5.03 7.58 22.35
N TYR A 288 -3.83 7.19 22.79
CA TYR A 288 -2.59 7.36 22.04
C TYR A 288 -2.33 6.13 21.18
N LEU A 289 -1.68 6.32 20.03
CA LEU A 289 -0.91 5.27 19.39
C LEU A 289 0.35 5.06 20.23
N VAL A 290 0.62 3.82 20.60
CA VAL A 290 1.88 3.37 21.21
C VAL A 290 2.57 2.42 20.25
N PRO A 291 3.92 2.37 20.20
CA PRO A 291 4.62 1.44 19.33
C PRO A 291 4.21 -0.03 19.54
N PRO A 292 4.32 -0.91 18.53
CA PRO A 292 4.21 -2.35 18.76
C PRO A 292 5.22 -2.81 19.82
N VAL A 293 4.81 -3.72 20.71
CA VAL A 293 5.57 -4.12 21.91
C VAL A 293 6.96 -4.64 21.57
N ASP A 294 7.09 -5.37 20.48
CA ASP A 294 8.35 -5.94 20.01
C ASP A 294 9.27 -4.91 19.34
N LEU A 295 8.72 -3.82 18.80
CA LEU A 295 9.49 -2.68 18.28
C LEU A 295 9.79 -1.62 19.37
N GLU A 296 9.02 -1.57 20.45
CA GLU A 296 9.25 -0.70 21.61
C GLU A 296 10.52 -1.09 22.37
N ALA A 297 10.81 -2.39 22.46
CA ALA A 297 12.00 -2.93 23.13
C ALA A 297 13.29 -2.84 22.29
N GLY A 298 13.19 -2.35 21.05
CA GLY A 298 14.31 -2.21 20.12
C GLY A 298 15.10 -0.90 20.28
N GLU A 299 16.13 -0.71 19.45
CA GLU A 299 16.90 0.54 19.34
C GLU A 299 16.14 1.66 18.57
N VAL A 300 14.81 1.54 18.42
CA VAL A 300 13.97 2.45 17.62
C VAL A 300 13.66 3.73 18.40
N ALA A 301 13.92 4.89 17.80
CA ALA A 301 13.70 6.18 18.44
C ALA A 301 12.32 6.74 18.07
N TRP A 302 11.28 6.12 18.62
CA TRP A 302 9.90 6.54 18.40
C TRP A 302 9.67 7.99 18.84
N ASN A 303 9.16 8.78 17.92
CA ASN A 303 8.66 10.12 18.14
C ASN A 303 7.14 10.10 18.13
N GLU A 304 6.54 10.42 19.27
CA GLU A 304 5.12 10.71 19.38
C GLU A 304 4.88 12.13 18.86
N TYR A 305 4.41 12.27 17.63
CA TYR A 305 4.01 13.55 17.10
C TYR A 305 2.63 13.92 17.66
N PRO A 306 2.53 14.93 18.54
CA PRO A 306 1.24 15.32 19.09
C PRO A 306 0.42 15.99 18.00
N ILE A 307 -0.84 15.56 17.83
CA ILE A 307 -1.77 16.20 16.90
C ILE A 307 -2.80 17.00 17.70
N GLU A 308 -3.10 18.22 17.27
CA GLU A 308 -4.11 19.04 17.93
C GLU A 308 -5.51 18.56 17.56
N GLN A 309 -6.55 19.01 18.28
CA GLN A 309 -7.92 18.52 18.06
C GLN A 309 -8.38 18.76 16.61
N ALA A 310 -8.04 19.92 16.04
CA ALA A 310 -8.36 20.25 14.65
C ALA A 310 -7.69 19.28 13.66
N ASP A 311 -6.41 18.94 13.88
CA ASP A 311 -5.66 17.98 13.06
C ASP A 311 -6.28 16.58 13.16
N GLN A 312 -6.64 16.15 14.37
CA GLN A 312 -7.30 14.87 14.61
C GLN A 312 -8.65 14.78 13.90
N ASP A 313 -9.46 15.84 13.98
CA ASP A 313 -10.78 15.90 13.34
C ASP A 313 -10.65 15.89 11.81
N ALA A 314 -9.71 16.66 11.26
CA ALA A 314 -9.40 16.67 9.84
C ALA A 314 -8.91 15.29 9.36
N LYS A 315 -7.98 14.67 10.09
CA LYS A 315 -7.51 13.30 9.83
C LYS A 315 -8.67 12.30 9.82
N ARG A 316 -9.55 12.36 10.82
CA ARG A 316 -10.73 11.48 10.87
C ARG A 316 -11.64 11.68 9.64
N LEU A 317 -11.93 12.92 9.26
CA LEU A 317 -12.76 13.21 8.10
C LEU A 317 -12.09 12.74 6.80
N ALA A 318 -10.78 12.89 6.67
CA ALA A 318 -10.00 12.38 5.55
C ALA A 318 -10.06 10.84 5.48
N ILE A 319 -9.92 10.13 6.61
CA ILE A 319 -10.08 8.66 6.68
C ILE A 319 -11.45 8.24 6.14
N LEU A 320 -12.50 8.99 6.44
CA LEU A 320 -13.86 8.67 6.02
C LEU A 320 -14.12 8.90 4.52
N GLU A 321 -13.26 9.64 3.80
CA GLU A 321 -13.37 9.76 2.34
C GLU A 321 -12.93 8.49 1.60
N TYR A 322 -12.16 7.62 2.24
CA TYR A 322 -11.80 6.29 1.74
C TYR A 322 -12.95 5.29 1.89
N ARG A 323 -14.12 5.61 1.31
CA ARG A 323 -15.36 4.85 1.45
C ARG A 323 -15.20 3.39 1.06
N SER A 324 -14.44 3.13 -0.01
CA SER A 324 -14.14 1.78 -0.48
C SER A 324 -13.40 0.94 0.56
N GLN A 325 -12.55 1.56 1.38
CA GLN A 325 -11.78 0.91 2.45
C GLN A 325 -12.60 0.85 3.73
N VAL A 326 -13.26 1.95 4.12
CA VAL A 326 -14.10 2.04 5.32
C VAL A 326 -15.24 1.02 5.30
N ALA A 327 -15.83 0.75 4.13
CA ALA A 327 -16.85 -0.27 3.97
C ALA A 327 -16.39 -1.68 4.38
N VAL A 328 -15.07 -1.95 4.35
CA VAL A 328 -14.49 -3.27 4.63
C VAL A 328 -13.68 -3.29 5.92
N LEU A 329 -13.01 -2.19 6.24
CA LEU A 329 -11.98 -2.05 7.27
C LEU A 329 -12.25 -0.89 8.24
N GLY A 330 -13.46 -0.33 8.28
CA GLY A 330 -13.75 0.93 9.00
C GLY A 330 -13.27 0.99 10.45
N GLY A 331 -13.41 -0.09 11.22
CA GLY A 331 -12.88 -0.17 12.59
C GLY A 331 -11.35 -0.07 12.66
N TYR A 332 -10.66 -0.75 11.75
CA TYR A 332 -9.21 -0.69 11.61
C TYR A 332 -8.75 0.69 11.12
N MET A 333 -9.37 1.26 10.08
CA MET A 333 -8.98 2.58 9.60
C MET A 333 -9.16 3.67 10.66
N LEU A 334 -10.31 3.69 11.34
CA LEU A 334 -10.57 4.66 12.40
C LEU A 334 -9.75 4.42 13.67
N SER A 335 -9.04 3.30 13.77
CA SER A 335 -8.11 3.06 14.88
C SER A 335 -6.85 3.93 14.82
N PHE A 336 -6.56 4.55 13.67
CA PHE A 336 -5.47 5.51 13.49
C PHE A 336 -5.85 6.95 13.85
N ALA A 337 -7.14 7.25 14.05
CA ALA A 337 -7.60 8.52 14.59
C ALA A 337 -7.40 8.52 16.13
N ARG A 338 -6.23 8.98 16.57
CA ARG A 338 -5.72 8.95 17.95
C ARG A 338 -5.10 10.30 18.32
N ARG A 339 -4.68 10.49 19.57
CA ARG A 339 -4.15 11.78 20.08
C ARG A 339 -2.76 12.15 19.52
N ASN A 340 -2.11 11.22 18.85
CA ASN A 340 -0.77 11.37 18.28
C ASN A 340 -0.65 10.54 16.99
N GLU A 341 0.41 10.83 16.27
CA GLU A 341 0.99 9.98 15.23
C GLU A 341 2.33 9.44 15.73
N LEU A 342 2.75 8.30 15.20
CA LEU A 342 4.01 7.66 15.55
C LEU A 342 4.93 7.63 14.35
N PHE A 343 6.13 8.16 14.54
CA PHE A 343 7.20 8.10 13.55
C PHE A 343 8.46 7.54 14.21
N ASP A 344 9.14 6.62 13.56
CA ASP A 344 10.56 6.42 13.82
C ASP A 344 11.32 7.53 13.12
N VAL A 345 12.03 8.35 13.91
CA VAL A 345 12.74 9.52 13.39
C VAL A 345 14.22 9.22 13.36
N HIS A 346 14.74 9.06 12.15
CA HIS A 346 16.18 8.98 11.94
C HIS A 346 16.75 10.38 11.79
N PRO A 347 17.77 10.76 12.61
CA PRO A 347 18.21 12.14 12.69
C PRO A 347 18.76 12.67 11.36
N LEU A 348 19.40 11.84 10.53
CA LEU A 348 19.91 12.10 9.17
C LEU A 348 20.15 10.75 8.47
N LEU A 349 20.25 10.72 7.13
CA LEU A 349 20.99 9.64 6.45
C LEU A 349 22.46 9.79 6.85
N GLU A 350 22.98 8.95 7.74
CA GLU A 350 24.44 8.86 7.88
C GLU A 350 25.00 8.07 6.69
N PRO A 351 25.76 8.69 5.78
CA PRO A 351 26.29 8.00 4.62
C PRO A 351 27.30 6.94 5.08
N ALA A 352 27.05 5.68 4.74
CA ALA A 352 28.12 4.69 4.75
C ALA A 352 29.14 5.11 3.67
N ARG A 353 30.31 5.60 4.08
CA ARG A 353 31.42 5.84 3.16
C ARG A 353 31.78 4.52 2.47
N LEU A 354 31.56 4.46 1.16
CA LEU A 354 32.05 3.38 0.31
C LEU A 354 33.34 3.85 -0.34
N GLU A 355 34.46 3.56 0.30
CA GLU A 355 35.73 3.45 -0.41
C GLU A 355 35.82 1.99 -0.91
N ASP A 356 35.77 1.83 -2.24
CA ASP A 356 35.99 0.58 -2.99
C ASP A 356 37.50 0.22 -2.97
N PRO A 357 37.97 -1.01 -3.31
CA PRO A 357 37.28 -2.24 -3.66
C PRO A 357 37.67 -3.45 -2.81
N GLY A 358 36.66 -4.19 -2.34
CA GLY A 358 36.86 -5.47 -1.66
C GLY A 358 36.77 -5.36 -0.14
N LEU A 359 35.55 -5.29 0.39
CA LEU A 359 35.30 -5.38 1.82
C LEU A 359 34.08 -6.27 2.13
N PRO A 360 34.14 -7.05 3.22
CA PRO A 360 32.96 -7.41 4.00
C PRO A 360 32.36 -6.14 4.60
N VAL A 361 31.03 -6.04 4.52
CA VAL A 361 30.20 -4.88 4.85
C VAL A 361 30.11 -4.67 6.37
N ALA A 362 30.23 -3.43 6.82
CA ALA A 362 29.69 -2.97 8.10
C ALA A 362 28.53 -2.01 7.79
N ALA A 363 27.30 -2.51 7.94
CA ALA A 363 26.05 -1.85 7.60
C ALA A 363 25.62 -0.84 8.70
N SER A 364 24.83 0.17 8.32
CA SER A 364 23.92 0.75 9.30
C SER A 364 22.86 -0.31 9.61
N LYS A 365 22.52 -0.51 10.90
CA LYS A 365 21.68 -1.62 11.37
C LYS A 365 20.27 -1.68 10.74
N LEU A 366 19.81 -0.61 10.09
CA LEU A 366 18.54 -0.57 9.35
C LEU A 366 18.63 -1.34 8.02
N TRP A 367 19.81 -1.33 7.38
CA TRP A 367 20.08 -2.07 6.14
C TRP A 367 20.14 -3.58 6.36
N ASP A 368 20.56 -4.03 7.55
CA ASP A 368 20.58 -5.45 7.92
C ASP A 368 19.17 -6.07 8.02
N ARG A 369 18.13 -5.24 8.12
CA ARG A 369 16.72 -5.68 8.22
C ARG A 369 16.00 -5.77 6.88
N LEU A 370 16.59 -5.24 5.80
CA LEU A 370 16.01 -5.34 4.45
C LEU A 370 16.37 -6.69 3.81
N PRO A 371 15.42 -7.38 3.13
CA PRO A 371 15.73 -8.57 2.36
C PRO A 371 16.79 -8.25 1.29
N ALA A 372 17.90 -8.99 1.29
CA ALA A 372 19.02 -8.73 0.38
C ALA A 372 18.61 -8.83 -1.09
N VAL A 373 18.53 -7.70 -1.80
CA VAL A 373 18.48 -7.66 -3.27
C VAL A 373 19.37 -6.52 -3.78
N ILE A 374 20.20 -6.89 -4.76
CA ILE A 374 21.00 -6.10 -5.72
C ILE A 374 22.42 -5.72 -5.32
N ARG A 375 23.38 -6.53 -5.78
CA ARG A 375 24.47 -6.06 -6.66
C ARG A 375 24.68 -7.06 -7.80
N GLY A 376 24.50 -6.60 -9.04
CA GLY A 376 25.03 -7.26 -10.23
C GLY A 376 26.13 -6.39 -10.82
N VAL A 377 27.35 -6.91 -10.90
CA VAL A 377 28.46 -6.35 -11.68
C VAL A 377 28.45 -7.00 -13.07
N PRO A 378 28.83 -6.30 -14.16
CA PRO A 378 28.77 -6.84 -15.52
C PRO A 378 29.71 -8.04 -15.71
N GLY A 379 29.20 -9.18 -16.21
CA GLY A 379 30.05 -10.21 -16.85
C GLY A 379 29.96 -11.67 -16.40
N SER A 380 29.10 -12.09 -15.46
CA SER A 380 29.00 -13.52 -15.09
C SER A 380 27.56 -14.01 -14.89
N PRO A 381 27.23 -15.28 -15.22
CA PRO A 381 25.87 -15.80 -15.16
C PRO A 381 25.50 -16.32 -13.76
N LEU A 382 24.19 -16.30 -13.49
CA LEU A 382 23.39 -17.11 -12.53
C LEU A 382 23.14 -16.56 -11.11
N ILE A 383 21.96 -15.96 -10.98
CA ILE A 383 20.83 -16.40 -10.13
C ILE A 383 21.16 -17.54 -9.15
N ARG A 384 21.04 -17.23 -7.84
CA ARG A 384 20.40 -18.12 -6.86
C ARG A 384 19.36 -17.32 -6.09
N ALA A 385 18.11 -17.48 -6.49
CA ALA A 385 16.99 -17.31 -5.57
C ALA A 385 17.11 -18.42 -4.53
N THR A 386 17.22 -18.06 -3.25
CA THR A 386 16.97 -19.03 -2.19
C THR A 386 15.47 -19.29 -2.16
N GLU A 387 15.10 -20.50 -2.55
CA GLU A 387 13.86 -21.14 -2.16
C GLU A 387 13.67 -21.00 -0.64
N GLY A 388 12.45 -20.65 -0.21
CA GLY A 388 12.02 -20.87 1.17
C GLY A 388 11.40 -19.66 1.87
N SER A 389 10.10 -19.47 1.67
CA SER A 389 9.13 -19.51 2.77
C SER A 389 7.71 -19.52 2.20
N ALA A 390 6.93 -20.47 2.69
CA ALA A 390 5.55 -20.76 2.34
C ALA A 390 4.57 -19.70 2.85
#